data_AF-W6KSI4-F1
#
_entry.id   AF-W6KSI4-F1
#
_cell.length_a   1.000
_cell.length_b   1.000
_cell.length_c   1.000
_cell.angle_alpha   90.00
_cell.angle_beta   90.00
_cell.angle_gamma   90.00
#
_symmetry.space_group_name_H-M   'P 1'
#
loop_
_entity.id
_entity.type
_entity.pdbx_description
1 polymer ?
#
loop_
_entity_poly.entity_id
_entity_poly.type
_entity_poly.pdbx_seq_one_letter_code
_entity_poly.pdbx_strand_id
1 'polypeptide(L)'
;MSFISVNIALVCSAFDKVAIPLSFSLCPNSEGDPSETNVCYRLESLSQKKLRPGYGYVHCTLAQLCIRATELTEVKDAARKVWNVHREASEESKEKLELTGIHPGPVFGTTATGKEIRLPYISVTCSDALMALHSDMLEKIRPFQVKLSSMKVGKSAFHNSFPAEDNASVEWMIDFYEKNSLENYNPHVTLGSTQDPIDMNLVYFQKMQLPLHACGLVVSHMGNYCSCFELL
;
A
#
# COMPACT_ATOMS: atom_id res chain seq x y z
N MET A 1 5.13 -25.23 5.39
CA MET A 1 4.51 -24.16 6.18
C MET A 1 4.15 -23.04 5.21
N SER A 2 2.91 -22.53 5.25
CA SER A 2 2.44 -21.48 4.33
C SER A 2 2.69 -20.10 4.92
N PHE A 3 3.10 -19.14 4.08
CA PHE A 3 3.39 -17.76 4.47
C PHE A 3 2.49 -16.80 3.69
N ILE A 4 2.19 -15.66 4.29
CA ILE A 4 1.38 -14.60 3.67
C ILE A 4 2.11 -13.28 3.85
N SER A 5 2.26 -12.54 2.76
CA SER A 5 2.69 -11.14 2.78
C SER A 5 1.48 -10.27 3.07
N VAL A 6 1.55 -9.52 4.15
CA VAL A 6 0.44 -8.76 4.70
C VAL A 6 0.76 -7.28 4.66
N ASN A 7 -0.21 -6.50 4.17
CA ASN A 7 -0.24 -5.06 4.28
C ASN A 7 -1.41 -4.64 5.18
N ILE A 8 -1.09 -3.95 6.25
CA ILE A 8 -2.04 -3.34 7.18
C ILE A 8 -2.12 -1.87 6.80
N ALA A 9 -3.30 -1.40 6.42
CA ALA A 9 -3.45 -0.08 5.83
C ALA A 9 -4.74 0.61 6.24
N LEU A 10 -4.70 1.94 6.17
CA LEU A 10 -5.89 2.78 6.21
C LEU A 10 -6.51 2.84 4.81
N VAL A 11 -7.83 2.72 4.77
CA VAL A 11 -8.63 2.86 3.55
C VAL A 11 -9.77 3.84 3.80
N CYS A 12 -10.14 4.61 2.78
CA CYS A 12 -11.25 5.56 2.89
C CYS A 12 -11.87 5.82 1.52
N SER A 13 -13.19 5.94 1.45
CA SER A 13 -13.89 6.32 0.21
C SER A 13 -13.50 7.73 -0.28
N ALA A 14 -12.96 8.58 0.60
CA ALA A 14 -12.38 9.86 0.21
C ALA A 14 -11.07 9.69 -0.56
N PHE A 15 -10.27 8.65 -0.27
CA PHE A 15 -9.08 8.34 -1.06
C PHE A 15 -9.46 7.99 -2.49
N ASP A 16 -10.49 7.16 -2.68
CA ASP A 16 -11.00 6.78 -4.00
C ASP A 16 -11.30 8.02 -4.87
N LYS A 17 -11.97 9.02 -4.30
CA LYS A 17 -12.39 10.24 -5.02
C LYS A 17 -11.22 11.04 -5.59
N VAL A 18 -10.06 10.99 -4.92
CA VAL A 18 -8.89 11.79 -5.32
C VAL A 18 -7.91 10.94 -6.11
N ALA A 19 -7.61 9.73 -5.64
CA ALA A 19 -6.56 8.89 -6.20
C ALA A 19 -6.96 8.21 -7.50
N ILE A 20 -8.22 7.78 -7.64
CA ILE A 20 -8.64 6.99 -8.81
C ILE A 20 -8.52 7.80 -10.11
N PRO A 21 -9.07 9.03 -10.23
CA PRO A 21 -8.90 9.82 -11.45
C PRO A 21 -7.44 10.05 -11.83
N LEU A 22 -6.59 10.27 -10.82
CA LEU A 22 -5.15 10.46 -11.02
C LEU A 22 -4.46 9.18 -11.47
N SER A 23 -4.78 8.04 -10.84
CA SER A 23 -4.28 6.71 -11.25
C SER A 23 -4.58 6.43 -12.72
N PHE A 24 -5.81 6.74 -13.16
CA PHE A 24 -6.19 6.59 -14.55
C PHE A 24 -5.39 7.49 -15.51
N SER A 25 -5.00 8.69 -15.07
CA SER A 25 -4.22 9.61 -15.90
C SER A 25 -2.70 9.35 -15.89
N LEU A 26 -2.13 8.99 -14.72
CA LEU A 26 -0.68 8.89 -14.51
C LEU A 26 -0.12 7.50 -14.79
N CYS A 27 -0.98 6.49 -14.66
CA CYS A 27 -0.66 5.10 -14.94
C CYS A 27 -1.61 4.62 -16.05
N PRO A 28 -1.54 5.17 -17.28
CA PRO A 28 -2.40 4.73 -18.37
C PRO A 28 -2.21 3.23 -18.61
N ASN A 29 -3.31 2.49 -18.80
CA ASN A 29 -3.19 1.15 -19.35
C ASN A 29 -2.71 1.31 -20.80
N SER A 30 -1.60 0.71 -21.19
CA SER A 30 -1.36 0.49 -22.61
C SER A 30 -2.49 -0.43 -23.09
N GLU A 31 -3.25 -0.01 -24.10
CA GLU A 31 -4.19 -0.92 -24.78
C GLU A 31 -3.39 -1.96 -25.61
N GLY A 32 -2.51 -2.69 -24.95
CA GLY A 32 -1.64 -3.72 -25.52
C GLY A 32 -2.17 -5.12 -25.22
N ASP A 33 -1.91 -6.02 -26.17
CA ASP A 33 -2.25 -7.43 -26.15
C ASP A 33 -1.97 -8.08 -24.77
N PRO A 34 -2.93 -8.78 -24.14
CA PRO A 34 -2.76 -9.49 -22.86
C PRO A 34 -1.64 -10.55 -22.84
N SER A 35 -0.93 -10.73 -23.96
CA SER A 35 0.24 -11.59 -24.10
C SER A 35 1.57 -10.94 -23.65
N GLU A 36 1.64 -9.60 -23.51
CA GLU A 36 2.81 -8.91 -22.97
C GLU A 36 2.64 -8.64 -21.47
N THR A 37 3.47 -9.29 -20.66
CA THR A 37 3.45 -9.27 -19.19
C THR A 37 3.88 -7.95 -18.54
N ASN A 38 3.59 -6.79 -19.15
CA ASN A 38 3.79 -5.47 -18.54
C ASN A 38 2.46 -4.97 -17.96
N VAL A 39 2.00 -5.59 -16.88
CA VAL A 39 0.76 -5.14 -16.23
C VAL A 39 1.08 -3.87 -15.43
N CYS A 40 0.72 -2.71 -15.98
CA CYS A 40 0.65 -1.49 -15.19
C CYS A 40 -0.44 -1.65 -14.13
N TYR A 41 -0.10 -1.43 -12.86
CA TYR A 41 -1.05 -1.58 -11.77
C TYR A 41 -1.80 -0.28 -11.53
N ARG A 42 -3.10 -0.41 -11.26
CA ARG A 42 -4.04 0.69 -11.07
C ARG A 42 -4.83 0.54 -9.78
N LEU A 43 -5.58 1.59 -9.49
CA LEU A 43 -6.48 1.67 -8.35
C LEU A 43 -7.92 1.37 -8.72
N GLU A 44 -8.62 0.66 -7.84
CA GLU A 44 -10.06 0.42 -7.88
C GLU A 44 -10.72 0.93 -6.59
N SER A 45 -12.01 1.28 -6.67
CA SER A 45 -12.78 1.73 -5.51
C SER A 45 -13.01 0.61 -4.50
N LEU A 46 -12.97 0.96 -3.22
CA LEU A 46 -13.35 0.08 -2.10
C LEU A 46 -14.78 -0.46 -2.19
N SER A 47 -15.66 0.23 -2.93
CA SER A 47 -17.05 -0.19 -3.12
C SER A 47 -17.20 -1.38 -4.08
N GLN A 48 -16.15 -1.74 -4.81
CA GLN A 48 -16.17 -2.82 -5.79
C GLN A 48 -15.99 -4.17 -5.11
N LYS A 49 -16.85 -5.13 -5.45
CA LYS A 49 -16.92 -6.45 -4.79
C LYS A 49 -15.91 -7.48 -5.33
N LYS A 50 -15.29 -7.23 -6.49
CA LYS A 50 -14.32 -8.14 -7.11
C LYS A 50 -13.22 -7.34 -7.79
N LEU A 51 -11.98 -7.63 -7.40
CA LEU A 51 -10.79 -7.08 -8.03
C LEU A 51 -10.67 -7.60 -9.46
N ARG A 52 -10.11 -6.76 -10.32
CA ARG A 52 -9.73 -7.14 -11.68
C ARG A 52 -8.22 -7.34 -11.75
N PRO A 53 -7.73 -8.17 -12.68
CA PRO A 53 -6.30 -8.28 -12.92
C PRO A 53 -5.65 -6.90 -13.13
N GLY A 54 -4.61 -6.56 -12.36
CA GLY A 54 -3.91 -5.28 -12.42
C GLY A 54 -4.49 -4.16 -11.54
N TYR A 55 -5.48 -4.43 -10.68
CA TYR A 55 -6.14 -3.39 -9.86
C TYR A 55 -6.10 -3.71 -8.37
N GLY A 56 -5.60 -2.78 -7.56
CA GLY A 56 -5.62 -2.84 -6.09
C GLY A 56 -6.47 -1.74 -5.47
N TYR A 57 -6.71 -1.80 -4.16
CA TYR A 57 -7.45 -0.78 -3.43
C TYR A 57 -6.59 0.43 -3.07
N VAL A 58 -7.24 1.60 -3.07
CA VAL A 58 -6.65 2.85 -2.61
C VAL A 58 -6.41 2.80 -1.11
N HIS A 59 -5.17 2.94 -0.68
CA HIS A 59 -4.81 2.78 0.73
C HIS A 59 -3.59 3.61 1.12
N CYS A 60 -3.44 3.82 2.43
CA CYS A 60 -2.26 4.36 3.07
C CYS A 60 -1.68 3.32 4.02
N THR A 61 -0.50 2.81 3.72
CA THR A 61 0.15 1.72 4.49
C THR A 61 0.52 2.16 5.89
N LEU A 62 0.19 1.33 6.89
CA LEU A 62 0.68 1.44 8.26
C LEU A 62 1.77 0.41 8.55
N ALA A 63 1.63 -0.82 8.05
CA ALA A 63 2.63 -1.85 8.28
C ALA A 63 2.66 -2.89 7.16
N GLN A 64 3.85 -3.42 6.87
CA GLN A 64 4.06 -4.51 5.93
C GLN A 64 4.97 -5.57 6.54
N LEU A 65 4.60 -6.84 6.38
CA LEU A 65 5.38 -7.97 6.89
C LEU A 65 4.99 -9.28 6.23
N CYS A 66 5.88 -10.27 6.32
CA CYS A 66 5.54 -11.66 6.04
C CYS A 66 5.18 -12.37 7.35
N ILE A 67 4.07 -13.11 7.38
CA ILE A 67 3.60 -13.89 8.54
C ILE A 67 3.42 -15.37 8.20
N ARG A 68 3.29 -16.24 9.20
CA ARG A 68 2.74 -17.58 8.96
C ARG A 68 1.24 -17.47 8.73
N ALA A 69 0.71 -18.21 7.76
CA ALA A 69 -0.73 -18.21 7.46
C ALA A 69 -1.59 -18.59 8.68
N THR A 70 -1.06 -19.42 9.58
CA THR A 70 -1.73 -19.85 10.82
C THR A 70 -1.89 -18.74 11.85
N GLU A 71 -1.20 -17.60 11.69
CA GLU A 71 -1.20 -16.47 12.64
C GLU A 71 -2.07 -15.29 12.15
N LEU A 72 -2.76 -15.45 11.02
CA LEU A 72 -3.54 -14.38 10.41
C LEU A 72 -4.63 -13.83 11.34
N THR A 73 -5.30 -14.70 12.09
CA THR A 73 -6.35 -14.30 13.04
C THR A 73 -5.77 -13.42 14.14
N GLU A 74 -4.64 -13.83 14.72
CA GLU A 74 -3.94 -13.11 15.78
C GLU A 74 -3.42 -11.75 15.30
N VAL A 75 -2.91 -11.68 14.07
CA VAL A 75 -2.50 -10.42 13.44
C VAL A 75 -3.69 -9.48 13.25
N LYS A 76 -4.82 -10.00 12.74
CA LYS A 76 -6.06 -9.20 12.58
C LYS A 76 -6.56 -8.67 13.92
N ASP A 77 -6.54 -9.49 14.96
CA ASP A 77 -6.97 -9.10 16.29
C ASP A 77 -6.03 -8.08 16.93
N ALA A 78 -4.71 -8.25 16.78
CA ALA A 78 -3.72 -7.28 17.23
C ALA A 78 -3.90 -5.92 16.54
N ALA A 79 -4.02 -5.92 15.22
CA ALA A 79 -4.22 -4.71 14.43
C ALA A 79 -5.53 -4.00 14.77
N ARG A 80 -6.63 -4.76 14.94
CA ARG A 80 -7.92 -4.22 15.38
C ARG A 80 -7.85 -3.54 16.74
N LYS A 81 -7.17 -4.16 17.72
CA LYS A 81 -7.03 -3.59 19.07
C LYS A 81 -6.30 -2.25 19.03
N VAL A 82 -5.18 -2.17 18.30
CA VAL A 82 -4.44 -0.92 18.11
C VAL A 82 -5.34 0.13 17.45
N TRP A 83 -6.00 -0.23 16.35
CA TRP A 83 -6.86 0.70 15.62
C TRP A 83 -8.02 1.25 16.45
N ASN A 84 -8.68 0.43 17.27
CA ASN A 84 -9.79 0.91 18.09
C ASN A 84 -9.35 2.01 19.06
N VAL A 85 -8.20 1.83 19.73
CA VAL A 85 -7.63 2.82 20.65
C VAL A 85 -7.34 4.14 19.93
N HIS A 86 -6.64 4.07 18.80
CA HIS A 86 -6.26 5.26 18.03
C HIS A 86 -7.44 5.93 17.35
N ARG A 87 -8.43 5.16 16.90
CA ARG A 87 -9.65 5.68 16.28
C ARG A 87 -10.46 6.47 17.30
N GLU A 88 -10.71 5.91 18.48
CA GLU A 88 -11.43 6.58 19.58
C GLU A 88 -10.72 7.88 19.98
N ALA A 89 -9.42 7.83 20.22
CA ALA A 89 -8.62 9.01 20.54
C ALA A 89 -8.70 10.07 19.43
N SER A 90 -8.59 9.67 18.16
CA SER A 90 -8.66 10.58 17.01
C SER A 90 -10.03 11.21 16.79
N GLU A 91 -11.11 10.56 17.25
CA GLU A 91 -12.46 11.12 17.23
C GLU A 91 -12.60 12.22 18.29
N GLU A 92 -12.10 11.95 19.50
CA GLU A 92 -12.11 12.91 20.62
C GLU A 92 -11.26 14.15 20.33
N SER A 93 -10.02 13.97 19.86
CA SER A 93 -9.12 15.10 19.54
C SER A 93 -9.35 15.71 18.16
N LYS A 94 -10.23 15.12 17.34
CA LYS A 94 -10.58 15.56 15.98
C LYS A 94 -9.38 15.61 15.03
N GLU A 95 -8.49 14.63 15.15
CA GLU A 95 -7.34 14.49 14.24
C GLU A 95 -7.79 14.35 12.79
N LYS A 96 -6.97 14.87 11.90
CA LYS A 96 -7.20 14.82 10.46
C LYS A 96 -6.01 14.20 9.74
N LEU A 97 -6.31 13.39 8.75
CA LEU A 97 -5.38 13.07 7.68
C LEU A 97 -5.41 14.18 6.65
N GLU A 98 -4.23 14.59 6.19
CA GLU A 98 -4.07 15.60 5.16
C GLU A 98 -3.32 15.03 3.97
N LEU A 99 -3.93 15.08 2.79
CA LEU A 99 -3.31 14.73 1.52
C LEU A 99 -2.80 16.02 0.87
N THR A 100 -1.49 16.13 0.67
CA THR A 100 -0.82 17.43 0.45
C THR A 100 -0.36 17.70 -0.98
N GLY A 101 0.02 16.66 -1.73
CA GLY A 101 0.56 16.82 -3.07
C GLY A 101 0.86 15.49 -3.75
N ILE A 102 1.14 15.54 -5.05
CA ILE A 102 1.48 14.36 -5.85
C ILE A 102 2.99 14.37 -6.10
N HIS A 103 3.58 13.18 -6.08
CA HIS A 103 4.99 12.97 -6.34
C HIS A 103 5.16 11.91 -7.44
N PRO A 104 6.22 12.02 -8.26
CA PRO A 104 6.51 11.06 -9.31
C PRO A 104 6.90 9.68 -8.76
N GLY A 105 7.17 9.58 -7.45
CA GLY A 105 7.49 8.33 -6.81
C GLY A 105 8.94 7.88 -6.94
N PRO A 106 9.34 6.88 -6.13
CA PRO A 106 10.63 6.23 -6.30
C PRO A 106 10.65 5.41 -7.60
N VAL A 107 11.85 5.19 -8.13
CA VAL A 107 12.10 4.09 -9.06
C VAL A 107 12.06 2.80 -8.24
N PHE A 108 11.08 1.95 -8.53
CA PHE A 108 10.86 0.71 -7.80
C PHE A 108 11.63 -0.46 -8.43
N GLY A 109 11.79 -0.42 -9.76
CA GLY A 109 12.50 -1.45 -10.51
C GLY A 109 12.78 -1.02 -11.94
N THR A 110 13.34 -1.95 -12.71
CA THR A 110 13.59 -1.76 -14.15
C THR A 110 13.06 -2.96 -14.93
N THR A 111 12.45 -2.69 -16.08
CA THR A 111 11.98 -3.73 -16.99
C THR A 111 13.16 -4.44 -17.67
N ALA A 112 12.89 -5.58 -18.33
CA ALA A 112 13.87 -6.25 -19.18
C ALA A 112 14.44 -5.37 -20.31
N THR A 113 13.69 -4.34 -20.72
CA THR A 113 14.12 -3.36 -21.74
C THR A 113 14.92 -2.18 -21.16
N GLY A 114 15.16 -2.16 -19.84
CA GLY A 114 15.91 -1.12 -19.14
C GLY A 114 15.09 0.11 -18.75
N LYS A 115 13.78 0.14 -19.02
CA LYS A 115 12.90 1.24 -18.59
C LYS A 115 12.64 1.17 -17.08
N GLU A 116 12.69 2.32 -16.42
CA GLU A 116 12.33 2.47 -15.01
C GLU A 116 10.83 2.22 -14.78
N ILE A 117 10.50 1.56 -13.68
CA ILE A 117 9.13 1.42 -13.17
C ILE A 117 9.03 2.34 -11.96
N ARG A 118 8.11 3.30 -12.01
CA ARG A 118 7.87 4.30 -10.96
C ARG A 118 6.53 4.07 -10.27
N LEU A 119 6.48 4.42 -8.98
CA LEU A 119 5.28 4.37 -8.15
C LEU A 119 4.83 5.76 -7.74
N PRO A 120 4.16 6.52 -8.62
CA PRO A 120 3.65 7.83 -8.25
C PRO A 120 2.69 7.73 -7.07
N TYR A 121 2.66 8.76 -6.23
CA TYR A 121 1.84 8.74 -5.02
C TYR A 121 1.33 10.12 -4.63
N ILE A 122 0.25 10.15 -3.84
CA ILE A 122 -0.19 11.33 -3.10
C ILE A 122 0.45 11.29 -1.71
N SER A 123 1.18 12.34 -1.34
CA SER A 123 1.75 12.51 0.00
C SER A 123 0.65 12.69 1.04
N VAL A 124 0.80 12.01 2.17
CA VAL A 124 0.00 12.23 3.37
C VAL A 124 0.89 12.91 4.40
N THR A 125 0.39 13.93 5.09
CA THR A 125 1.13 14.55 6.20
C THR A 125 1.33 13.51 7.31
N CYS A 126 2.59 13.26 7.67
CA CYS A 126 2.92 12.42 8.82
C CYS A 126 2.66 13.18 10.13
N SER A 127 1.39 13.28 10.52
CA SER A 127 0.98 13.84 11.81
C SER A 127 1.45 12.98 12.99
N ASP A 128 1.56 13.58 14.17
CA ASP A 128 1.92 12.86 15.39
C ASP A 128 0.95 11.70 15.68
N ALA A 129 -0.36 11.91 15.44
CA ALA A 129 -1.37 10.87 15.60
C ALA A 129 -1.17 9.69 14.62
N LEU A 130 -0.85 9.98 13.36
CA LEU A 130 -0.58 8.94 12.37
C LEU A 130 0.73 8.19 12.67
N MET A 131 1.76 8.91 13.12
CA MET A 131 3.03 8.31 13.53
C MET A 131 2.88 7.43 14.77
N ALA A 132 2.07 7.85 15.75
CA ALA A 132 1.76 7.07 16.94
C ALA A 132 1.02 5.78 16.57
N LEU A 133 -0.01 5.87 15.71
CA LEU A 133 -0.72 4.71 15.18
C LEU A 133 0.23 3.76 14.44
N HIS A 134 1.08 4.28 13.57
CA HIS A 134 2.09 3.49 12.85
C HIS A 134 3.04 2.76 13.82
N SER A 135 3.58 3.48 14.80
CA SER A 135 4.54 2.94 15.76
C SER A 135 3.93 1.85 16.64
N ASP A 136 2.74 2.07 17.18
CA ASP A 136 2.02 1.08 17.98
C ASP A 136 1.64 -0.15 17.15
N MET A 137 1.24 0.07 15.89
CA MET A 137 0.94 -1.02 14.96
C MET A 137 2.18 -1.90 14.79
N LEU A 138 3.33 -1.30 14.44
CA LEU A 138 4.60 -2.01 14.29
C LEU A 138 4.97 -2.80 15.53
N GLU A 139 4.89 -2.19 16.71
CA GLU A 139 5.23 -2.86 17.97
C GLU A 139 4.39 -4.12 18.18
N LYS A 140 3.08 -4.03 17.94
CA LYS A 140 2.16 -5.17 18.15
C LYS A 140 2.26 -6.24 17.09
N ILE A 141 2.60 -5.89 15.85
CA ILE A 141 2.63 -6.85 14.74
C ILE A 141 4.02 -7.46 14.51
N ARG A 142 5.10 -6.82 14.98
CA ARG A 142 6.48 -7.30 14.85
C ARG A 142 6.68 -8.75 15.32
N PRO A 143 6.09 -9.23 16.43
CA PRO A 143 6.29 -10.61 16.89
C PRO A 143 5.86 -11.68 15.87
N PHE A 144 4.97 -11.33 14.93
CA PHE A 144 4.51 -12.24 13.87
C PHE A 144 5.39 -12.21 12.61
N GLN A 145 6.38 -11.30 12.54
CA GLN A 145 7.27 -11.19 11.39
C GLN A 145 8.13 -12.44 11.25
N VAL A 146 8.04 -13.07 10.08
CA VAL A 146 8.85 -14.22 9.70
C VAL A 146 10.10 -13.75 8.97
N LYS A 147 11.27 -14.19 9.45
CA LYS A 147 12.51 -14.09 8.68
C LYS A 147 12.47 -15.06 7.50
N LEU A 148 12.47 -14.52 6.29
CA LEU A 148 12.45 -15.32 5.06
C LEU A 148 13.77 -16.06 4.86
N SER A 149 13.68 -17.32 4.39
CA SER A 149 14.85 -18.16 4.09
C SER A 149 15.42 -17.95 2.69
N SER A 150 14.63 -17.39 1.76
CA SER A 150 15.05 -17.04 0.40
C SER A 150 14.04 -16.10 -0.28
N MET A 151 14.49 -15.40 -1.33
CA MET A 151 13.59 -14.59 -2.18
C MET A 151 12.48 -15.42 -2.82
N LYS A 152 12.75 -16.69 -3.18
CA LYS A 152 11.73 -17.60 -3.73
C LYS A 152 10.57 -17.82 -2.74
N VAL A 153 10.90 -18.03 -1.46
CA VAL A 153 9.89 -18.16 -0.40
C VAL A 153 9.15 -16.84 -0.21
N GLY A 154 9.86 -15.71 -0.24
CA GLY A 154 9.26 -14.38 -0.19
C GLY A 154 8.24 -14.14 -1.31
N LYS A 155 8.60 -14.40 -2.57
CA LYS A 155 7.69 -14.28 -3.72
C LYS A 155 6.45 -15.16 -3.58
N SER A 156 6.60 -16.39 -3.05
CA SER A 156 5.47 -17.30 -2.84
C SER A 156 4.49 -16.84 -1.75
N ALA A 157 4.87 -15.87 -0.92
CA ALA A 157 3.99 -15.27 0.08
C ALA A 157 3.08 -14.17 -0.50
N PHE A 158 3.31 -13.69 -1.72
CA PHE A 158 2.46 -12.71 -2.40
C PHE A 158 1.20 -13.36 -3.00
N HIS A 159 0.18 -12.54 -3.25
CA HIS A 159 -1.11 -13.01 -3.75
C HIS A 159 -0.97 -13.75 -5.08
N ASN A 160 -1.60 -14.92 -5.22
CA ASN A 160 -1.40 -15.81 -6.38
C ASN A 160 -1.84 -15.19 -7.70
N SER A 161 -2.90 -14.38 -7.72
CA SER A 161 -3.34 -13.67 -8.93
C SER A 161 -2.52 -12.41 -9.21
N PHE A 162 -1.70 -11.97 -8.26
CA PHE A 162 -0.90 -10.73 -8.31
C PHE A 162 0.51 -10.97 -7.75
N PRO A 163 1.25 -11.96 -8.29
CA PRO A 163 2.51 -12.37 -7.71
C PRO A 163 3.56 -11.27 -7.85
N ALA A 164 4.53 -11.24 -6.94
CA ALA A 164 5.73 -10.42 -7.12
C ALA A 164 6.49 -10.87 -8.38
N GLU A 165 6.59 -9.99 -9.37
CA GLU A 165 7.23 -10.29 -10.65
C GLU A 165 8.76 -10.38 -10.50
N ASP A 166 9.34 -9.42 -9.77
CA ASP A 166 10.76 -9.34 -9.46
C ASP A 166 11.04 -9.46 -7.95
N ASN A 167 12.29 -9.26 -7.56
CA ASN A 167 12.66 -9.28 -6.13
C ASN A 167 12.31 -7.97 -5.42
N ALA A 168 12.05 -6.87 -6.12
CA ALA A 168 11.91 -5.54 -5.52
C ALA A 168 10.74 -5.48 -4.54
N SER A 169 9.59 -6.08 -4.89
CA SER A 169 8.44 -6.19 -3.97
C SER A 169 8.76 -6.99 -2.70
N VAL A 170 9.55 -8.05 -2.83
CA VAL A 170 9.97 -8.88 -1.69
C VAL A 170 10.97 -8.13 -0.82
N GLU A 171 11.95 -7.48 -1.44
CA GLU A 171 12.96 -6.65 -0.78
C GLU A 171 12.30 -5.51 -0.02
N TRP A 172 11.33 -4.82 -0.62
CA TRP A 172 10.59 -3.75 0.03
C TRP A 172 9.86 -4.23 1.29
N MET A 173 9.19 -5.39 1.21
CA MET A 173 8.52 -6.00 2.37
C MET A 173 9.51 -6.39 3.48
N ILE A 174 10.68 -6.94 3.12
CA ILE A 174 11.73 -7.29 4.09
C ILE A 174 12.27 -6.04 4.76
N ASP A 175 12.60 -5.04 3.95
CA ASP A 175 13.21 -3.78 4.38
C ASP A 175 12.23 -2.85 5.10
N PHE A 176 10.91 -3.13 5.05
CA PHE A 176 9.89 -2.21 5.56
C PHE A 176 10.20 -1.76 6.99
N TYR A 177 10.41 -2.71 7.90
CA TYR A 177 10.64 -2.41 9.30
C TYR A 177 11.94 -1.63 9.53
N GLU A 178 13.02 -1.99 8.82
CA GLU A 178 14.35 -1.44 9.07
C GLU A 178 14.63 -0.14 8.31
N LYS A 179 13.97 0.09 7.17
CA LYS A 179 14.30 1.19 6.24
C LYS A 179 13.14 2.09 5.86
N ASN A 180 11.89 1.60 5.93
CA ASN A 180 10.71 2.32 5.43
C ASN A 180 9.66 2.57 6.53
N SER A 181 10.07 2.51 7.80
CA SER A 181 9.19 2.65 8.96
C SER A 181 9.83 3.54 10.03
N LEU A 182 9.09 3.83 11.11
CA LEU A 182 9.53 4.68 12.22
C LEU A 182 10.01 6.05 11.74
N GLU A 183 11.27 6.42 11.97
CA GLU A 183 11.84 7.70 11.56
C GLU A 183 11.84 7.92 10.04
N ASN A 184 11.78 6.83 9.26
CA ASN A 184 11.70 6.87 7.80
C ASN A 184 10.27 6.68 7.28
N TYR A 185 9.27 6.66 8.16
CA TYR A 185 7.89 6.48 7.76
C TYR A 185 7.40 7.66 6.93
N ASN A 186 7.11 7.37 5.66
CA ASN A 186 6.60 8.32 4.69
C ASN A 186 5.19 7.88 4.27
N PRO A 187 4.12 8.31 4.96
CA PRO A 187 2.76 7.91 4.63
C PRO A 187 2.33 8.49 3.28
N HIS A 188 1.80 7.64 2.42
CA HIS A 188 1.38 8.01 1.07
C HIS A 188 0.30 7.07 0.53
N VAL A 189 -0.36 7.53 -0.53
CA VAL A 189 -1.31 6.74 -1.34
C VAL A 189 -0.73 6.54 -2.73
N THR A 190 -0.26 5.34 -3.03
CA THR A 190 0.29 4.98 -4.34
C THR A 190 -0.79 5.00 -5.41
N LEU A 191 -0.54 5.66 -6.53
CA LEU A 191 -1.47 5.88 -7.65
C LEU A 191 -1.36 4.79 -8.73
N GLY A 192 -0.54 3.77 -8.51
CA GLY A 192 -0.28 2.69 -9.44
C GLY A 192 1.20 2.58 -9.80
N SER A 193 1.50 1.83 -10.85
CA SER A 193 2.83 1.74 -11.44
C SER A 193 2.82 2.21 -12.89
N THR A 194 3.88 2.91 -13.29
CA THR A 194 4.03 3.42 -14.65
C THR A 194 5.49 3.40 -15.09
N GLN A 195 5.70 3.23 -16.40
CA GLN A 195 6.99 3.41 -17.07
C GLN A 195 7.06 4.75 -17.81
N ASP A 196 5.91 5.43 -17.93
CA ASP A 196 5.80 6.67 -18.67
C ASP A 196 6.27 7.85 -17.82
N PRO A 197 6.93 8.85 -18.43
CA PRO A 197 7.26 10.09 -17.74
C PRO A 197 5.99 10.78 -17.22
N ILE A 198 6.05 11.27 -15.98
CA ILE A 198 4.95 11.98 -15.35
C ILE A 198 5.22 13.48 -15.43
N ASP A 199 4.40 14.20 -16.21
CA ASP A 199 4.43 15.66 -16.20
C ASP A 199 3.59 16.20 -15.04
N MET A 200 4.28 16.51 -13.94
CA MET A 200 3.67 17.06 -12.72
C MET A 200 2.96 18.40 -12.94
N ASN A 201 3.29 19.15 -14.00
CA ASN A 201 2.67 20.46 -14.26
C ASN A 201 1.23 20.35 -14.79
N LEU A 202 0.87 19.20 -15.34
CA LEU A 202 -0.47 18.95 -15.89
C LEU A 202 -1.40 18.29 -14.86
N VAL A 203 -0.90 18.02 -13.66
CA VAL A 203 -1.65 17.29 -12.64
C VAL A 203 -2.39 18.25 -11.72
N TYR A 204 -3.72 18.28 -11.88
CA TYR A 204 -4.58 19.08 -11.02
C TYR A 204 -4.94 18.30 -9.76
N PHE A 205 -4.28 18.65 -8.66
CA PHE A 205 -4.56 18.11 -7.33
C PHE A 205 -5.03 19.19 -6.38
N GLN A 206 -6.13 18.93 -5.70
CA GLN A 206 -6.59 19.76 -4.59
C GLN A 206 -6.28 19.06 -3.27
N LYS A 207 -5.59 19.78 -2.38
CA LYS A 207 -5.35 19.31 -1.01
C LYS A 207 -6.65 18.90 -0.34
N MET A 208 -6.62 17.79 0.38
CA MET A 208 -7.78 17.24 1.06
C MET A 208 -7.46 16.98 2.52
N GLN A 209 -8.40 17.33 3.39
CA GLN A 209 -8.38 16.93 4.79
C GLN A 209 -9.60 16.08 5.08
N LEU A 210 -9.40 15.00 5.83
CA LEU A 210 -10.47 14.11 6.28
C LEU A 210 -10.22 13.71 7.73
N PRO A 211 -11.27 13.47 8.54
CA PRO A 211 -11.08 12.97 9.88
C PRO A 211 -10.39 11.60 9.86
N LEU A 212 -9.37 11.40 10.71
CA LEU A 212 -8.66 10.11 10.77
C LEU A 212 -9.61 8.97 11.14
N HIS A 213 -10.51 9.19 12.10
CA HIS A 213 -11.49 8.19 12.54
C HIS A 213 -12.49 7.75 11.45
N ALA A 214 -12.62 8.53 10.36
CA ALA A 214 -13.48 8.18 9.22
C ALA A 214 -12.83 7.17 8.26
N CYS A 215 -11.56 6.82 8.47
CA CYS A 215 -10.90 5.73 7.75
C CYS A 215 -11.30 4.37 8.32
N GLY A 216 -11.20 3.33 7.49
CA GLY A 216 -11.21 1.94 7.91
C GLY A 216 -9.79 1.41 8.02
N LEU A 217 -9.57 0.46 8.93
CA LEU A 217 -8.37 -0.37 8.94
C LEU A 217 -8.64 -1.67 8.18
N VAL A 218 -7.75 -2.02 7.25
CA VAL A 218 -7.77 -3.32 6.58
C VAL A 218 -6.46 -4.08 6.79
N VAL A 219 -6.58 -5.40 6.80
CA VAL A 219 -5.47 -6.33 6.64
C VAL A 219 -5.64 -6.94 5.25
N SER A 220 -4.61 -6.89 4.44
CA SER A 220 -4.69 -7.32 3.03
C SER A 220 -3.54 -8.23 2.63
N HIS A 221 -3.81 -9.13 1.69
CA HIS A 221 -2.78 -9.90 1.00
C HIS A 221 -2.09 -9.00 -0.01
N MET A 222 -0.79 -8.78 0.18
CA MET A 222 0.01 -7.98 -0.75
C MET A 222 0.13 -8.69 -2.10
N GLY A 223 0.04 -7.93 -3.17
CA GLY A 223 0.55 -8.34 -4.47
C GLY A 223 1.73 -7.47 -4.90
N ASN A 224 2.08 -7.53 -6.18
CA ASN A 224 3.21 -6.78 -6.72
C ASN A 224 3.12 -5.28 -6.42
N TYR A 225 4.27 -4.60 -6.32
CA TYR A 225 4.36 -3.18 -5.95
C TYR A 225 3.71 -2.85 -4.60
N CYS A 226 3.69 -3.85 -3.70
CA CYS A 226 3.11 -3.76 -2.36
C CYS A 226 1.64 -3.32 -2.34
N SER A 227 0.91 -3.58 -3.42
CA SER A 227 -0.47 -3.14 -3.55
C SER A 227 -1.44 -4.01 -2.75
N CYS A 228 -2.53 -3.38 -2.31
CA CYS A 228 -3.58 -3.97 -1.50
C CYS A 228 -4.61 -4.65 -2.40
N PHE A 229 -4.48 -5.97 -2.63
CA PHE A 229 -5.44 -6.70 -3.47
C PHE A 229 -6.53 -7.33 -2.64
N GLU A 230 -6.26 -8.42 -1.93
CA GLU A 230 -7.30 -9.16 -1.23
C GLU A 230 -7.46 -8.64 0.21
N LEU A 231 -8.67 -8.24 0.61
CA LEU A 231 -8.96 -7.94 2.02
C LEU A 231 -9.17 -9.26 2.77
N LEU A 232 -8.36 -9.49 3.81
CA LEU A 232 -8.28 -10.75 4.55
C LEU A 232 -9.13 -10.77 5.82
#